data_AF-A0A0C2H3H6-F1
#
_entry.id   AF-A0A0C2H3H6-F1
#
_cell.length_a   1.000
_cell.length_b   1.000
_cell.length_c   1.000
_cell.angle_alpha   90.00
_cell.angle_beta   90.00
_cell.angle_gamma   90.00
#
_symmetry.space_group_name_H-M   'P 1'
#
loop_
_entity.id
_entity.type
_entity.pdbx_description
1 polymer ?
#
loop_
_entity_poly.entity_id
_entity_poly.type
_entity_poly.pdbx_seq_one_letter_code
_entity_poly.pdbx_strand_id
1 'polypeptide(L)' 'MDNGLRSIINTDEVHQVLVLKEWLRMFWRDEFLTWNPAEYDNITEIKVPRSLIWLPDVIRIDV' A
#
# COMPACT_ATOMS: atom_id res chain seq x y z
N MET A 1 4.65 3.83 -11.03
CA MET A 1 4.04 4.66 -9.96
C MET A 1 2.62 4.92 -10.38
N ASP A 2 1.64 4.27 -9.73
CA ASP A 2 0.23 4.63 -9.93
C ASP A 2 0.08 6.05 -9.36
N ASN A 3 0.01 7.05 -10.25
CA ASN A 3 0.00 8.49 -9.92
C ASN A 3 -1.33 8.88 -9.23
N GLY A 4 -1.48 8.46 -7.98
CA GLY A 4 -2.63 8.74 -7.15
C GLY A 4 -2.60 10.11 -6.46
N LEU A 5 -1.97 11.14 -7.06
CA LEU A 5 -1.83 12.47 -6.46
C LEU A 5 -3.21 13.04 -6.10
N ARG A 6 -3.49 13.22 -4.81
CA ARG A 6 -4.78 13.73 -4.31
C ARG A 6 -4.60 14.98 -3.47
N SER A 7 -4.25 16.05 -4.17
CA SER A 7 -4.44 17.44 -3.72
C SER A 7 -3.56 17.89 -2.55
N ILE A 8 -3.06 19.12 -2.67
CA ILE A 8 -2.40 19.84 -1.58
C ILE A 8 -3.51 20.26 -0.60
N ILE A 9 -3.42 19.78 0.65
CA ILE A 9 -4.40 20.11 1.68
C ILE A 9 -4.06 21.47 2.31
N ASN A 10 -2.78 21.75 2.53
CA ASN A 10 -2.31 22.99 3.14
C ASN A 10 -0.84 23.26 2.81
N THR A 11 -0.48 24.54 2.79
CA THR A 11 0.89 25.03 2.64
C THR A 11 1.14 26.06 3.74
N ASP A 12 2.17 25.83 4.56
CA ASP A 12 2.72 26.83 5.45
C ASP A 12 4.04 27.32 4.86
N GLU A 13 3.99 28.48 4.21
CA GLU A 13 5.15 29.04 3.49
C GLU A 13 6.22 29.58 4.45
N VAL A 14 5.83 30.00 5.66
CA VAL A 14 6.75 30.55 6.65
C VAL A 14 7.60 29.45 7.27
N HIS A 15 6.99 28.29 7.53
CA HIS A 15 7.69 27.12 8.08
C HIS A 15 8.10 26.09 7.00
N GLN A 16 7.86 26.39 5.73
CA GLN A 16 8.08 25.52 4.57
C GLN A 16 7.49 24.11 4.71
N VAL A 17 6.26 24.02 5.22
CA VAL A 17 5.55 22.74 5.40
C VAL A 17 4.50 22.57 4.32
N LEU A 18 4.55 21.43 3.62
CA LEU A 18 3.52 21.00 2.67
C LEU A 18 2.78 19.78 3.21
N VAL A 19 1.44 19.86 3.25
CA VAL A 19 0.58 18.74 3.68
C VAL A 19 -0.14 18.16 2.47
N LEU A 20 0.11 16.88 2.20
CA LEU A 20 -0.44 16.13 1.06
C LEU A 20 -1.39 15.03 1.52
N LYS A 21 -2.49 14.81 0.78
CA LYS A 21 -3.36 13.64 0.98
C LYS A 21 -3.09 12.64 -0.12
N GLU A 22 -2.56 11.48 0.21
CA GLU A 22 -2.22 10.48 -0.80
C GLU A 22 -2.77 9.11 -0.44
N TRP A 23 -3.16 8.33 -1.46
CA TRP A 23 -3.49 6.92 -1.29
C TRP A 23 -2.30 6.08 -1.67
N LEU A 24 -1.73 5.40 -0.69
CA LEU A 24 -0.66 4.44 -0.92
C LEU A 24 -1.26 3.10 -1.36
N ARG A 25 -1.00 2.71 -2.61
CA ARG A 25 -1.25 1.35 -3.11
C ARG A 25 0.05 0.57 -3.10
N MET A 26 0.05 -0.57 -2.42
CA MET A 26 1.21 -1.45 -2.27
C MET A 26 0.93 -2.79 -2.92
N PHE A 27 1.96 -3.31 -3.59
CA PHE A 27 1.99 -4.68 -4.09
C PHE A 27 3.31 -5.28 -3.64
N TRP A 28 3.24 -6.44 -3.00
CA TRP A 28 4.40 -7.24 -2.63
C TRP A 28 4.09 -8.71 -2.93
N ARG A 29 5.15 -9.51 -3.05
CA ARG A 29 5.04 -10.96 -3.18
C ARG A 29 5.31 -11.58 -1.81
N ASP A 30 4.45 -12.50 -1.41
CA ASP A 30 4.63 -13.34 -0.22
C ASP A 30 4.72 -14.79 -0.72
N GLU A 31 5.89 -15.43 -0.59
CA GLU A 31 6.11 -16.77 -1.08
C GLU A 31 5.29 -17.82 -0.32
N PHE A 32 4.92 -17.55 0.94
CA PHE A 32 4.12 -18.47 1.76
C PHE A 32 2.62 -18.39 1.46
N LEU A 33 2.18 -17.34 0.77
CA LEU A 33 0.79 -17.18 0.33
C LEU A 33 0.63 -17.54 -1.15
N THR A 34 1.29 -18.62 -1.58
CA THR A 34 1.19 -19.17 -2.94
C THR A 34 0.56 -20.56 -2.91
N TRP A 35 -0.32 -20.85 -3.88
CA TRP A 35 -0.97 -22.15 -4.01
C TRP A 35 -1.20 -22.51 -5.48
N ASN A 36 -1.46 -23.79 -5.75
CA ASN A 36 -1.87 -24.29 -7.05
C ASN A 36 -3.40 -24.14 -7.20
N PRO A 37 -3.93 -23.27 -8.08
CA PRO A 37 -5.37 -23.04 -8.19
C PRO A 37 -6.18 -24.31 -8.49
N ALA A 38 -5.60 -25.26 -9.22
CA ALA A 38 -6.27 -26.52 -9.57
C ALA A 38 -6.63 -27.39 -8.34
N GLU A 39 -5.96 -27.18 -7.21
CA GLU A 39 -6.24 -27.86 -5.94
C GLU A 39 -7.32 -27.15 -5.11
N TYR A 40 -7.74 -25.96 -5.51
CA TYR A 40 -8.66 -25.08 -4.76
C TYR A 40 -9.71 -24.46 -5.69
N ASP A 41 -10.43 -25.29 -6.47
CA ASP A 41 -11.53 -24.86 -7.36
C ASP A 41 -11.17 -23.72 -8.35
N ASN A 42 -9.91 -23.65 -8.77
CA ASN A 42 -9.35 -22.57 -9.61
C ASN A 42 -9.44 -21.17 -8.97
N ILE A 43 -9.48 -21.07 -7.65
CA ILE A 43 -9.38 -19.80 -6.93
C ILE A 43 -7.97 -19.23 -7.15
N THR A 44 -7.88 -18.00 -7.64
CA THR A 44 -6.61 -17.30 -7.91
C THR A 44 -6.39 -16.07 -7.04
N GLU A 45 -7.43 -15.61 -6.34
CA GLU A 45 -7.37 -14.43 -5.47
C GLU A 45 -8.31 -14.62 -4.27
N ILE A 46 -7.86 -14.16 -3.11
CA ILE A 46 -8.65 -14.10 -1.88
C ILE A 46 -8.44 -12.76 -1.19
N LYS A 47 -9.46 -12.31 -0.44
CA LYS A 47 -9.37 -11.13 0.42
C LYS A 47 -9.14 -11.58 1.85
N VAL A 48 -8.02 -11.18 2.43
CA VAL A 48 -7.63 -11.54 3.81
C VAL A 48 -7.56 -10.29 4.70
N PRO A 49 -8.00 -10.38 5.96
CA PRO A 49 -7.75 -9.33 6.95
C PRO A 49 -6.25 -9.06 7.11
N ARG A 50 -5.89 -7.77 7.18
CA ARG A 50 -4.50 -7.31 7.34
C ARG A 50 -3.80 -7.90 8.56
N SER A 51 -4.55 -8.20 9.63
CA SER A 51 -4.01 -8.75 10.88
C SER A 51 -3.54 -10.21 10.76
N LEU A 52 -3.81 -10.89 9.64
CA LEU A 52 -3.48 -12.30 9.45
C LEU A 52 -2.25 -12.52 8.56
N ILE A 53 -1.72 -11.45 7.95
CA ILE A 53 -0.63 -11.53 7.00
C ILE A 53 0.47 -10.54 7.36
N TRP A 54 1.70 -10.87 6.98
CA TRP A 54 2.79 -9.92 7.06
C TRP A 54 2.57 -8.80 6.04
N LEU A 55 2.89 -7.58 6.46
CA LEU A 55 2.84 -6.38 5.63
C LEU A 55 4.20 -5.70 5.74
N PRO A 56 4.78 -5.19 4.64
CA PRO A 56 6.03 -4.45 4.71
C PRO A 56 5.82 -3.15 5.47
N ASP A 57 6.77 -2.83 6.35
CA ASP A 57 6.80 -1.55 7.05
C ASP A 57 7.13 -0.44 6.05
N VAL A 58 6.23 0.53 5.89
CA VAL A 58 6.44 1.70 5.05
C VAL A 58 6.57 2.94 5.92
N ILE A 59 7.70 3.62 5.78
CA ILE A 59 8.03 4.82 6.57
C ILE A 59 8.25 5.96 5.58
N ARG A 60 7.66 7.12 5.86
CA ARG A 60 7.99 8.37 5.15
C ARG A 60 9.33 8.86 5.70
N ILE A 61 10.34 8.96 4.84
CA ILE A 61 11.60 9.62 5.20
C ILE A 61 11.42 11.11 4.89
N ASP A 62 11.55 11.93 5.93
CA ASP A 62 11.65 13.37 5.81
C ASP A 62 13.14 13.74 5.82
N VAL A 63 13.63 14.37 4.74
CA VAL A 63 14.98 14.92 4.62
C VAL A 63 14.89 16.44 4.54
#